data_AF-A0A165SSV7-F1
#
_entry.id   AF-A0A165SSV7-F1
#
_cell.length_a   1.000
_cell.length_b   1.000
_cell.length_c   1.000
_cell.angle_alpha   90.00
_cell.angle_beta   90.00
_cell.angle_gamma   90.00
#
_symmetry.space_group_name_H-M   'P 1'
#
loop_
_entity.id
_entity.type
_entity.pdbx_description
1 polymer ?
#
loop_
_entity_poly.entity_id
_entity_poly.type
_entity_poly.pdbx_seq_one_letter_code
_entity_poly.pdbx_strand_id
1 'polypeptide(L)'
;NYGSWADDMEAYLKTLDLWAVTDDPTAGPLPVDTVNLMMEERKEVWEWEKCKDQASGQIWLAVEDGQKVHVKDIKNDPAKMWLKLKEGHIQQKPSMCFNAYDVLLGLRKLEGESLTSLMAIKLEAYKAMQDICALRHKDITIDSLDNDLTSMALIHTLHSEYNNFISSLL
;
A
#
# COMPACT_ATOMS: atom_id res chain seq x y z
N ASN A 1 0.38 -3.30 -7.41
CA ASN A 1 -1.00 -2.81 -7.64
C ASN A 1 -1.89 -3.29 -6.49
N TYR A 2 -1.83 -2.61 -5.33
CA TYR A 2 -2.52 -3.07 -4.12
C TYR A 2 -4.05 -2.96 -4.24
N GLY A 3 -4.59 -1.93 -4.91
CA GLY A 3 -6.03 -1.73 -5.02
C GLY A 3 -6.74 -2.91 -5.68
N SER A 4 -6.31 -3.29 -6.89
CA SER A 4 -6.86 -4.48 -7.57
C SER A 4 -6.64 -5.76 -6.78
N TRP A 5 -5.43 -5.93 -6.23
CA TRP A 5 -5.11 -7.11 -5.43
C TRP A 5 -6.00 -7.23 -4.19
N ALA A 6 -6.26 -6.13 -3.49
CA ALA A 6 -7.08 -6.11 -2.29
C ALA A 6 -8.54 -6.45 -2.63
N ASP A 7 -9.10 -5.86 -3.69
CA ASP A 7 -10.47 -6.14 -4.12
C ASP A 7 -10.63 -7.63 -4.53
N ASP A 8 -9.69 -8.16 -5.33
CA ASP A 8 -9.69 -9.54 -5.78
C ASP A 8 -9.52 -10.52 -4.61
N MET A 9 -8.60 -10.20 -3.69
CA MET A 9 -8.28 -11.05 -2.55
C MET A 9 -9.40 -11.03 -1.49
N GLU A 10 -10.02 -9.88 -1.23
CA GLU A 10 -11.21 -9.79 -0.38
C GLU A 10 -12.35 -10.64 -0.94
N ALA A 11 -12.63 -10.51 -2.24
CA ALA A 11 -13.64 -11.33 -2.92
C ALA A 11 -13.33 -12.82 -2.78
N TYR A 12 -12.07 -13.22 -3.00
CA TYR A 12 -11.62 -14.60 -2.86
C TYR A 12 -11.82 -15.13 -1.44
N LEU A 13 -11.40 -14.41 -0.40
CA LEU A 13 -11.57 -14.82 0.99
C LEU A 13 -13.05 -14.93 1.39
N LYS A 14 -13.93 -14.06 0.86
CA LYS A 14 -15.38 -14.16 1.06
C LYS A 14 -15.97 -15.43 0.46
N THR A 15 -15.49 -15.90 -0.69
CA THR A 15 -15.96 -17.18 -1.26
C THR A 15 -15.60 -18.39 -0.41
N LEU A 16 -14.59 -18.26 0.46
CA LEU A 16 -14.12 -19.30 1.37
C LEU A 16 -14.63 -19.13 2.80
N ASP A 17 -15.44 -18.10 3.07
CA ASP A 17 -15.91 -17.71 4.41
C ASP A 17 -14.75 -17.37 5.39
N LEU A 18 -13.67 -16.81 4.86
CA LEU A 18 -12.44 -16.47 5.59
C LEU A 18 -12.26 -14.97 5.83
N TRP A 19 -13.17 -14.14 5.32
CA TRP A 19 -13.02 -12.69 5.41
C TRP A 19 -13.13 -12.18 6.85
N ALA A 20 -14.03 -12.76 7.66
CA ALA A 20 -14.29 -12.30 9.03
C ALA A 20 -13.04 -12.35 9.93
N VAL A 21 -12.18 -13.35 9.75
CA VAL A 21 -10.92 -13.47 10.53
C VAL A 21 -9.84 -12.49 10.06
N THR A 22 -10.02 -11.87 8.89
CA THR A 22 -9.05 -10.97 8.24
C THR A 22 -9.42 -9.49 8.42
N ASP A 23 -10.71 -9.16 8.39
CA ASP A 23 -11.20 -7.77 8.47
C ASP A 23 -11.06 -7.18 9.88
N ASP A 24 -11.37 -7.97 10.91
CA ASP A 24 -11.35 -7.52 12.30
C ASP A 24 -10.61 -8.51 13.21
N PRO A 25 -9.44 -8.14 13.78
CA PRO A 25 -8.69 -8.99 14.70
C PRO A 25 -9.42 -9.22 16.05
N THR A 26 -10.47 -8.45 16.34
CA THR A 26 -11.26 -8.53 17.58
C THR A 26 -12.59 -9.27 17.41
N ALA A 27 -12.97 -9.67 16.19
CA ALA A 27 -14.20 -10.39 15.91
C ALA A 27 -14.19 -11.87 16.35
N GLY A 28 -13.07 -12.35 16.90
CA GLY A 28 -12.96 -13.72 17.38
C GLY A 28 -13.81 -13.99 18.63
N PRO A 29 -14.23 -15.24 18.84
CA PRO A 29 -14.95 -15.62 20.05
C PRO A 29 -14.09 -15.34 21.28
N LEU A 30 -14.55 -14.42 22.14
CA LEU A 30 -13.96 -14.19 23.45
C LEU A 30 -14.54 -15.19 24.44
N PRO A 31 -13.76 -16.16 24.96
CA PRO A 31 -14.27 -17.06 25.98
C PRO A 31 -14.61 -16.29 27.26
N VAL A 32 -15.81 -16.52 27.79
CA VAL A 32 -16.33 -15.87 29.02
C VAL A 32 -15.53 -16.30 30.26
N ASP A 33 -14.96 -17.51 30.24
CA ASP A 33 -14.10 -18.03 31.30
C ASP A 33 -13.00 -18.95 30.72
N THR A 34 -11.74 -18.51 30.78
CA THR A 34 -10.60 -19.27 30.21
C THR A 34 -10.28 -20.57 30.97
N VAL A 35 -10.82 -20.72 32.19
CA VAL A 35 -10.51 -21.83 33.10
C VAL A 35 -11.52 -22.98 33.00
N ASN A 36 -12.76 -22.71 32.53
CA ASN A 36 -13.85 -23.70 32.44
C ASN A 36 -14.60 -23.61 31.10
N LEU A 37 -13.88 -23.73 29.99
CA LEU A 37 -14.49 -23.75 28.66
C LEU A 37 -15.44 -24.94 28.51
N MET A 38 -16.69 -24.68 28.15
CA MET A 38 -17.63 -25.72 27.74
C MET A 38 -17.14 -26.39 26.44
N MET A 39 -17.62 -27.61 26.16
CA MET A 39 -17.20 -28.36 24.97
C MET A 39 -17.48 -27.60 23.66
N GLU A 40 -18.59 -26.84 23.62
CA GLU A 40 -18.98 -26.04 22.46
C GLU A 40 -18.07 -24.82 22.25
N GLU A 41 -17.75 -24.07 23.32
CA GLU A 41 -16.84 -22.92 23.25
C GLU A 41 -15.43 -23.33 22.80
N ARG A 42 -14.94 -24.51 23.22
CA ARG A 42 -13.65 -25.04 22.72
C ARG A 42 -13.69 -25.34 21.22
N LYS A 43 -14.83 -25.83 20.72
CA LYS A 43 -15.00 -26.15 19.31
C LYS A 43 -15.04 -24.88 18.47
N GLU A 44 -15.76 -23.86 18.91
CA GLU A 44 -15.82 -22.55 18.25
C GLU A 44 -14.44 -21.89 18.18
N VAL A 45 -13.66 -21.90 19.28
CA VAL A 45 -12.28 -21.37 19.28
C VAL A 45 -11.38 -22.14 18.31
N TRP A 46 -11.49 -23.47 18.27
CA TRP A 46 -10.71 -24.29 17.34
C TRP A 46 -11.07 -24.03 15.87
N GLU A 47 -12.37 -23.92 15.57
CA GLU A 47 -12.85 -23.58 14.22
C GLU A 47 -12.37 -22.19 13.80
N TRP A 48 -12.41 -21.21 14.72
CA TRP A 48 -11.88 -19.87 14.49
C TRP A 48 -10.38 -19.86 14.17
N GLU A 49 -9.56 -20.54 14.97
CA GLU A 49 -8.11 -20.64 14.72
C GLU A 49 -7.80 -21.37 13.41
N LYS A 50 -8.57 -22.41 13.07
CA LYS A 50 -8.45 -23.09 11.77
C LYS A 50 -8.75 -22.13 10.60
N CYS A 51 -9.78 -21.29 10.73
CA CYS A 51 -10.10 -20.27 9.73
C CYS A 51 -8.96 -19.24 9.61
N LYS A 52 -8.36 -18.80 10.72
CA LYS A 52 -7.20 -17.90 10.70
C LYS A 52 -6.00 -18.48 9.98
N ASP A 53 -5.66 -19.74 10.26
CA ASP A 53 -4.56 -20.44 9.59
C ASP A 53 -4.80 -20.55 8.08
N GLN A 54 -6.04 -20.89 7.70
CA GLN A 54 -6.42 -21.00 6.29
C GLN A 54 -6.35 -19.63 5.59
N ALA A 55 -6.91 -18.58 6.19
CA ALA A 55 -6.87 -17.22 5.65
C ALA A 55 -5.42 -16.73 5.48
N SER A 56 -4.58 -16.94 6.49
CA SER A 56 -3.17 -16.56 6.45
C SER A 56 -2.42 -17.28 5.33
N GLY A 57 -2.71 -18.57 5.14
CA GLY A 57 -2.16 -19.36 4.03
C GLY A 57 -2.56 -18.80 2.67
N GLN A 58 -3.83 -18.43 2.49
CA GLN A 58 -4.30 -17.83 1.24
C GLN A 58 -3.64 -16.47 0.97
N ILE A 59 -3.58 -15.60 1.98
CA ILE A 59 -2.91 -14.29 1.85
C ILE A 59 -1.43 -14.50 1.51
N TRP A 60 -0.73 -15.40 2.19
CA TRP A 60 0.66 -15.71 1.91
C TRP A 60 0.91 -16.16 0.47
N LEU A 61 0.03 -16.99 -0.09
CA LEU A 61 0.13 -17.47 -1.47
C LEU A 61 -0.13 -16.34 -2.48
N ALA A 62 -1.00 -15.40 -2.14
CA ALA A 62 -1.35 -14.26 -3.00
C ALA A 62 -0.33 -13.10 -2.94
N VAL A 63 0.56 -13.08 -1.94
CA VAL A 63 1.60 -12.04 -1.80
C VAL A 63 2.82 -12.38 -2.67
N GLU A 64 3.33 -11.38 -3.38
CA GLU A 64 4.56 -11.50 -4.17
C GLU A 64 5.79 -11.80 -3.30
N ASP A 65 6.74 -12.58 -3.81
CA ASP A 65 7.90 -13.05 -3.03
C ASP A 65 8.74 -11.91 -2.42
N GLY A 66 8.86 -10.78 -3.11
CA GLY A 66 9.56 -9.59 -2.59
C GLY A 66 8.86 -8.94 -1.40
N GLN A 67 7.54 -9.10 -1.26
CA GLN A 67 6.73 -8.52 -0.19
C GLN A 67 6.56 -9.46 1.01
N LYS A 68 6.78 -10.77 0.83
CA LYS A 68 6.67 -11.78 1.89
C LYS A 68 7.56 -11.50 3.10
N VAL A 69 8.71 -10.85 2.89
CA VAL A 69 9.63 -10.46 3.97
C VAL A 69 8.95 -9.56 5.02
N HIS A 70 7.98 -8.73 4.62
CA HIS A 70 7.31 -7.79 5.51
C HIS A 70 6.20 -8.42 6.37
N VAL A 71 5.70 -9.60 5.98
CA VAL A 71 4.60 -10.30 6.67
C VAL A 71 5.03 -11.63 7.31
N LYS A 72 6.30 -12.04 7.14
CA LYS A 72 6.82 -13.34 7.59
C LYS A 72 6.66 -13.57 9.10
N ASP A 73 6.89 -12.53 9.90
CA ASP A 73 6.84 -12.63 11.37
C ASP A 73 5.40 -12.63 11.91
N ILE A 74 4.44 -12.19 11.09
CA ILE A 74 3.01 -12.12 11.41
C ILE A 74 2.17 -13.11 10.59
N LYS A 75 2.82 -14.11 9.98
CA LYS A 75 2.22 -15.04 9.00
C LYS A 75 1.08 -15.93 9.52
N ASN A 76 0.78 -15.91 10.81
CA ASN A 76 -0.29 -16.70 11.44
C ASN A 76 -1.49 -15.82 11.83
N ASP A 77 -1.43 -14.52 11.52
CA ASP A 77 -2.45 -13.55 11.88
C ASP A 77 -2.89 -12.81 10.60
N PRO A 78 -3.98 -13.26 9.96
CA PRO A 78 -4.36 -12.76 8.65
C PRO A 78 -4.75 -11.29 8.70
N ALA A 79 -5.35 -10.82 9.80
CA ALA A 79 -5.68 -9.42 10.01
C ALA A 79 -4.42 -8.54 10.09
N LYS A 80 -3.40 -8.97 10.84
CA LYS A 80 -2.13 -8.23 10.87
C LYS A 80 -1.41 -8.27 9.52
N MET A 81 -1.44 -9.40 8.80
CA MET A 81 -0.89 -9.49 7.45
C MET A 81 -1.56 -8.47 6.52
N TRP A 82 -2.89 -8.43 6.52
CA TRP A 82 -3.67 -7.50 5.71
C TRP A 82 -3.33 -6.04 6.02
N LEU A 83 -3.32 -5.68 7.31
CA LEU A 83 -2.97 -4.34 7.75
C LEU A 83 -1.56 -3.94 7.30
N LYS A 84 -0.59 -4.85 7.44
CA LYS A 84 0.80 -4.57 7.08
C LYS A 84 1.00 -4.34 5.57
N LEU A 85 0.30 -5.11 4.75
CA LEU A 85 0.31 -4.94 3.29
C LEU A 85 -0.33 -3.60 2.90
N LYS A 86 -1.43 -3.22 3.57
CA LYS A 86 -2.08 -1.92 3.39
C LYS A 86 -1.15 -0.75 3.76
N GLU A 87 -0.49 -0.84 4.92
CA GLU A 87 0.49 0.15 5.37
C GLU A 87 1.63 0.33 4.36
N GLY A 88 2.22 -0.78 3.88
CA GLY A 88 3.28 -0.73 2.88
C GLY A 88 2.83 -0.02 1.60
N HIS A 89 1.62 -0.29 1.14
CA HIS A 89 1.06 0.43 -0.02
C HIS A 89 0.84 1.92 0.25
N ILE A 90 0.31 2.28 1.42
CA ILE A 90 0.10 3.69 1.80
C ILE A 90 1.44 4.43 1.86
N GLN A 91 2.48 3.82 2.41
CA GLN A 91 3.82 4.43 2.48
C GLN A 91 4.47 4.62 1.10
N GLN A 92 4.22 3.72 0.15
CA GLN A 92 4.74 3.88 -1.21
C GLN A 92 4.06 5.02 -1.97
N LYS A 93 2.82 5.38 -1.64
CA LYS A 93 2.07 6.42 -2.37
C LYS A 93 2.75 7.80 -2.34
N PRO A 94 3.17 8.35 -1.19
CA PRO A 94 3.93 9.60 -1.16
C PRO A 94 5.17 9.60 -2.05
N SER A 95 5.98 8.53 -2.04
CA SER A 95 7.15 8.39 -2.93
C SER A 95 6.76 8.35 -4.40
N MET A 96 5.72 7.59 -4.77
CA MET A 96 5.22 7.57 -6.15
C MET A 96 4.65 8.92 -6.59
N CYS A 97 3.93 9.62 -5.70
CA CYS A 97 3.45 10.99 -5.94
C CYS A 97 4.61 11.95 -6.16
N PHE A 98 5.63 11.89 -5.30
CA PHE A 98 6.85 12.69 -5.44
C PHE A 98 7.50 12.44 -6.80
N ASN A 99 7.75 11.18 -7.17
CA ASN A 99 8.37 10.83 -8.45
C ASN A 99 7.58 11.38 -9.64
N ALA A 100 6.25 11.33 -9.58
CA ALA A 100 5.40 11.87 -10.65
C ALA A 100 5.49 13.40 -10.75
N TYR A 101 5.58 14.11 -9.63
CA TYR A 101 5.83 15.56 -9.63
C TYR A 101 7.26 15.91 -10.08
N ASP A 102 8.28 15.15 -9.67
CA ASP A 102 9.67 15.36 -10.07
C ASP A 102 9.81 15.22 -11.60
N VAL A 103 9.17 14.20 -12.18
CA VAL A 103 9.07 14.08 -13.64
C VAL A 103 8.42 15.32 -14.23
N LEU A 104 7.23 15.73 -13.76
CA LEU A 104 6.50 16.88 -14.31
C LEU A 104 7.31 18.18 -14.24
N LEU A 105 7.96 18.46 -13.10
CA LEU A 105 8.71 19.68 -12.84
C LEU A 105 10.10 19.66 -13.49
N GLY A 106 10.66 18.48 -13.73
CA GLY A 106 11.92 18.27 -14.44
C GLY A 106 11.82 18.40 -15.96
N LEU A 107 10.60 18.35 -16.52
CA LEU A 107 10.37 18.53 -17.96
C LEU A 107 10.84 19.91 -18.42
N ARG A 108 11.87 19.93 -19.25
CA ARG A 108 12.41 21.15 -19.85
C ARG A 108 12.82 20.91 -21.29
N LYS A 109 12.54 21.90 -22.14
CA LYS A 109 13.14 21.96 -23.48
C LYS A 109 14.61 22.35 -23.33
N LEU A 110 15.50 21.59 -23.96
CA LEU A 110 16.92 21.96 -24.05
C LEU A 110 17.19 22.90 -25.23
N GLU A 111 18.33 23.59 -25.14
CA GLU A 111 18.80 24.48 -26.20
C GLU A 111 19.11 23.67 -27.46
N GLY A 112 18.65 24.14 -28.63
CA GLY A 112 18.81 23.43 -29.90
C GLY A 112 17.77 22.35 -30.23
N GLU A 113 16.85 22.01 -29.31
CA GLU A 113 15.81 21.04 -29.63
C GLU A 113 14.73 21.60 -30.57
N SER A 114 14.17 20.72 -31.41
CA SER A 114 13.20 21.04 -32.46
C SER A 114 11.78 21.26 -31.93
N LEU A 115 10.88 21.79 -32.77
CA LEU A 115 9.45 21.92 -32.44
C LEU A 115 8.79 20.55 -32.14
N THR A 116 9.32 19.46 -32.70
CA THR A 116 8.85 18.10 -32.42
C THR A 116 9.17 17.66 -30.98
N SER A 117 10.29 18.12 -30.40
CA SER A 117 10.59 17.86 -28.98
C SER A 117 9.58 18.54 -28.06
N LEU A 118 9.12 19.74 -28.41
CA LEU A 118 8.08 20.44 -27.67
C LEU A 118 6.75 19.66 -27.62
N MET A 119 6.39 18.97 -28.71
CA MET A 119 5.20 18.11 -28.71
C MET A 119 5.37 16.88 -27.81
N ALA A 120 6.56 16.26 -27.82
CA ALA A 120 6.88 15.13 -26.95
C ALA A 120 6.85 15.55 -25.47
N ILE A 121 7.49 16.67 -25.12
CA ILE A 121 7.48 17.24 -23.76
C ILE A 121 6.04 17.53 -23.31
N LYS A 122 5.19 18.07 -24.19
CA LYS A 122 3.79 18.32 -23.85
C LYS A 122 3.02 17.03 -23.58
N LEU A 123 3.25 15.99 -24.36
CA LEU A 123 2.62 14.68 -24.15
C LEU A 123 3.07 14.05 -22.83
N GLU A 124 4.36 14.13 -22.52
CA GLU A 124 4.93 13.67 -21.25
C GLU A 124 4.35 14.44 -20.06
N ALA A 125 4.18 15.76 -20.18
CA ALA A 125 3.55 16.58 -19.14
C ALA A 125 2.09 16.15 -18.88
N TYR A 126 1.32 15.88 -19.93
CA TYR A 126 -0.05 15.36 -19.76
C TYR A 126 -0.06 13.99 -19.09
N LYS A 127 0.85 13.11 -19.47
CA LYS A 127 0.96 11.78 -18.86
C LYS A 127 1.33 11.88 -17.38
N ALA A 128 2.36 12.66 -17.04
CA ALA A 128 2.77 12.88 -15.65
C ALA A 128 1.62 13.45 -14.81
N MET A 129 0.84 14.38 -15.36
CA MET A 129 -0.34 14.91 -14.67
C MET A 129 -1.45 13.86 -14.48
N GLN A 130 -1.67 12.97 -15.46
CA GLN A 130 -2.60 11.85 -15.30
C GLN A 130 -2.12 10.87 -14.22
N ASP A 131 -0.82 10.58 -14.17
CA ASP A 131 -0.22 9.71 -13.16
C ASP A 131 -0.37 10.32 -11.76
N ILE A 132 -0.11 11.61 -11.59
CA ILE A 132 -0.38 12.35 -10.34
C ILE A 132 -1.85 12.19 -9.95
N CYS A 133 -2.79 12.47 -10.86
CA CYS A 133 -4.22 12.36 -10.60
C CYS A 133 -4.65 10.93 -10.21
N ALA A 134 -4.03 9.89 -10.77
CA ALA A 134 -4.31 8.49 -10.43
C ALA A 134 -3.76 8.09 -9.05
N LEU A 135 -2.64 8.70 -8.63
CA LEU A 135 -2.01 8.44 -7.33
C LEU A 135 -2.67 9.20 -6.18
N ARG A 136 -3.33 10.34 -6.48
CA ARG A 136 -4.06 11.16 -5.51
C ARG A 136 -5.20 10.39 -4.84
N HIS A 137 -5.33 10.53 -3.52
CA HIS A 137 -6.52 10.05 -2.80
C HIS A 137 -7.76 10.85 -3.25
N LYS A 138 -8.94 10.22 -3.23
CA LYS A 138 -10.21 10.92 -3.55
C LYS A 138 -10.52 12.08 -2.60
N ASP A 139 -9.90 12.07 -1.42
CA ASP A 139 -10.09 13.06 -0.34
C ASP A 139 -8.90 14.03 -0.19
N ILE A 140 -8.06 14.19 -1.23
CA ILE A 140 -6.96 15.16 -1.16
C ILE A 140 -7.51 16.58 -0.98
N THR A 141 -7.04 17.21 0.09
CA THR A 141 -7.30 18.62 0.39
C THR A 141 -6.18 19.49 -0.17
N ILE A 142 -6.43 20.79 -0.31
CA ILE A 142 -5.38 21.75 -0.65
C ILE A 142 -4.23 21.67 0.38
N ASP A 143 -4.54 21.54 1.66
CA ASP A 143 -3.53 21.41 2.72
C ASP A 143 -2.61 20.18 2.52
N SER A 144 -3.17 19.05 2.07
CA SER A 144 -2.36 17.87 1.76
C SER A 144 -1.42 18.10 0.59
N LEU A 145 -1.86 18.85 -0.43
CA LEU A 145 -1.04 19.23 -1.57
C LEU A 145 0.08 20.20 -1.15
N ASP A 146 -0.21 21.18 -0.29
CA ASP A 146 0.78 22.13 0.21
C ASP A 146 1.86 21.43 1.04
N ASN A 147 1.48 20.41 1.84
CA ASN A 147 2.43 19.59 2.59
C ASN A 147 3.33 18.75 1.67
N ASP A 148 2.76 18.15 0.62
CA ASP A 148 3.53 17.40 -0.39
C ASP A 148 4.54 18.33 -1.09
N LEU A 149 4.09 19.49 -1.57
CA LEU A 149 4.95 20.48 -2.24
C LEU A 149 6.04 21.03 -1.32
N THR A 150 5.73 21.27 -0.05
CA THR A 150 6.71 21.70 0.96
C THR A 150 7.78 20.63 1.16
N SER A 151 7.37 19.36 1.29
CA SER A 151 8.29 18.23 1.42
C SER A 151 9.17 18.08 0.18
N MET A 152 8.60 18.27 -1.01
CA MET A 152 9.35 18.29 -2.27
C MET A 152 10.42 19.37 -2.32
N ALA A 153 10.03 20.61 -1.99
CA ALA A 153 10.97 21.71 -1.95
C ALA A 153 12.12 21.43 -0.98
N LEU A 154 11.82 20.91 0.22
CA LEU A 154 12.85 20.55 1.21
C LEU A 154 13.81 19.48 0.69
N ILE A 155 13.31 18.43 0.03
CA ILE A 155 14.16 17.39 -0.57
C ILE A 155 15.07 17.99 -1.66
N HIS A 156 14.55 18.90 -2.50
CA HIS A 156 15.36 19.59 -3.52
C HIS A 156 16.40 20.57 -2.94
N THR A 157 16.20 21.07 -1.72
CA THR A 157 17.21 21.93 -1.06
C THR A 157 18.41 21.16 -0.50
N LEU A 158 18.32 19.82 -0.42
CA LEU A 158 19.42 19.00 0.10
C LEU A 158 20.62 19.06 -0.84
N HIS A 159 21.81 19.20 -0.26
CA HIS A 159 23.06 19.20 -1.02
C HIS A 159 23.33 17.83 -1.64
N SER A 160 24.10 17.78 -2.73
CA SER A 160 24.39 16.54 -3.47
C SER A 160 25.03 15.42 -2.65
N GLU A 161 25.64 15.75 -1.50
CA GLU A 161 26.14 14.76 -0.52
C GLU A 161 25.04 13.87 0.08
N TYR A 162 23.78 14.31 0.03
CA TYR A 162 22.60 13.54 0.45
C TYR A 162 21.95 12.76 -0.69
N ASN A 163 22.55 12.67 -1.88
CA ASN A 163 21.97 11.97 -3.03
C ASN A 163 21.56 10.52 -2.70
N ASN A 164 22.33 9.79 -1.89
CA ASN A 164 21.97 8.43 -1.48
C ASN A 164 20.68 8.39 -0.65
N PHE A 165 20.47 9.40 0.21
CA PHE A 165 19.26 9.54 1.00
C PHE A 165 18.08 9.94 0.11
N ILE A 166 18.27 10.90 -0.80
CA ILE A 166 17.27 11.30 -1.79
C ILE A 166 16.86 10.07 -2.62
N SER A 167 17.80 9.31 -3.18
CA SER A 167 17.53 8.09 -3.93
C SER A 167 16.89 6.96 -3.13
N SER A 168 16.93 7.00 -1.79
CA SER A 168 16.22 6.03 -0.95
C SER A 168 14.77 6.41 -0.67
N LEU A 169 14.42 7.69 -0.88
CA LEU A 169 13.07 8.22 -0.72
C LEU A 169 12.24 8.08 -2.02
N LEU A 170 12.92 8.01 -3.16
CA LEU A 170 12.38 7.90 -4.52
C LEU A 170 12.32 6.45 -5.00
#